data_AF-A0A7J9IG35-F1
#
_entry.id   AF-A0A7J9IG35-F1
#
_cell.length_a   1.000
_cell.length_b   1.000
_cell.length_c   1.000
_cell.angle_alpha   90.00
_cell.angle_beta   90.00
_cell.angle_gamma   90.00
#
_symmetry.space_group_name_H-M   'P 1'
#
loop_
_entity.id
_entity.type
_entity.pdbx_description
1 polymer ?
#
loop_
_entity_poly.entity_id
_entity_poly.type
_entity_poly.pdbx_seq_one_letter_code
_entity_poly.pdbx_strand_id
1 'polypeptide(L)'
;MVKILKKYDKRTGALIRLPFIQRVLQQPFFTTDLLYKLVKECEAMLDHLFPKKEKPSSTEAEDKDDGGDCEDDGCDPVTSSTSRSEDRLRMSKELAEIEYMESLYMKSSISALRALKEIRSGSSTVSVFSLPPLQISGVDETWKKIPVLEQAAK
;
A
#
# COMPACT_ATOMS: atom_id res chain seq x y z
N MET A 1 16.26 -28.44 7.14
CA MET A 1 17.41 -29.36 6.92
C MET A 1 18.39 -29.44 8.07
N VAL A 2 18.87 -28.32 8.64
CA VAL A 2 19.87 -28.32 9.75
C VAL A 2 19.49 -29.19 10.95
N LYS A 3 18.21 -29.19 11.36
CA LYS A 3 17.71 -30.00 12.48
C LYS A 3 17.84 -31.52 12.22
N ILE A 4 17.66 -31.96 10.98
CA ILE A 4 17.73 -33.39 10.60
C ILE A 4 19.19 -33.84 10.62
N LEU A 5 20.07 -33.05 10.00
CA LEU A 5 21.52 -33.31 10.00
C LEU A 5 22.06 -33.37 11.44
N LYS A 6 21.68 -32.41 12.29
CA LYS A 6 22.05 -32.41 13.71
C LYS A 6 21.57 -33.68 14.44
N LYS A 7 20.40 -34.21 14.10
CA LYS A 7 19.86 -35.44 14.70
C LYS A 7 20.62 -36.68 14.23
N TYR A 8 20.96 -36.74 12.95
CA TYR A 8 21.72 -37.85 12.37
C TYR A 8 23.13 -37.91 12.99
N ASP A 9 23.87 -36.81 12.96
CA ASP A 9 25.21 -36.73 13.55
C ASP A 9 25.18 -37.14 15.04
N LYS A 10 24.16 -36.70 15.80
CA LYS A 10 24.01 -37.04 17.22
C LYS A 10 23.71 -38.53 17.46
N ARG A 11 22.99 -39.20 16.56
CA ARG A 11 22.63 -40.62 16.70
C ARG A 11 23.71 -41.56 16.17
N THR A 12 24.39 -41.16 15.10
CA THR A 12 25.29 -42.04 14.34
C THR A 12 26.76 -41.70 14.55
N GLY A 13 27.08 -40.50 15.06
CA GLY A 13 28.46 -40.00 15.18
C GLY A 13 29.11 -39.64 13.84
N ALA A 14 28.51 -40.02 12.71
CA ALA A 14 28.94 -39.66 11.37
C ALA A 14 28.69 -38.17 11.14
N LEU A 15 29.76 -37.37 11.13
CA LEU A 15 29.76 -35.90 10.99
C LEU A 15 29.39 -35.44 9.56
N ILE A 16 28.20 -35.79 9.07
CA ILE A 16 27.79 -35.55 7.68
C ILE A 16 27.23 -34.14 7.44
N ARG A 17 26.99 -33.36 8.51
CA ARG A 17 26.39 -32.03 8.42
C ARG A 17 27.14 -31.10 7.46
N LEU A 18 28.46 -31.05 7.54
CA LEU A 18 29.29 -30.17 6.72
C LEU A 18 29.22 -30.51 5.22
N PRO A 19 29.55 -31.74 4.76
CA PRO A 19 29.51 -32.08 3.34
C PRO A 19 28.09 -32.04 2.75
N PHE A 20 27.05 -32.21 3.57
CA PHE A 20 25.68 -32.04 3.11
C PHE A 20 25.29 -30.57 2.94
N ILE A 21 25.61 -29.70 3.90
CA ILE A 21 25.32 -28.26 3.80
C ILE A 21 25.99 -27.69 2.55
N GLN A 22 27.27 -27.99 2.33
CA GLN A 22 27.98 -27.52 1.14
C GLN A 22 27.26 -27.89 -0.16
N ARG A 23 26.75 -29.12 -0.26
CA ARG A 23 25.98 -29.57 -1.43
C ARG A 23 24.63 -28.86 -1.57
N VAL A 24 23.93 -28.64 -0.46
CA VAL A 24 22.61 -27.99 -0.47
C VAL A 24 22.70 -26.50 -0.80
N LEU A 25 23.77 -25.81 -0.36
CA LEU A 25 23.97 -24.40 -0.71
C LEU A 25 24.11 -24.17 -2.22
N GLN A 26 24.56 -25.18 -2.97
CA GLN A 26 24.68 -25.12 -4.43
C GLN A 26 23.38 -25.45 -5.17
N GLN A 27 22.30 -25.78 -4.44
CA GLN A 27 21.03 -26.13 -5.07
C GLN A 27 20.25 -24.87 -5.44
N PRO A 28 19.51 -24.90 -6.57
CA PRO A 28 18.77 -23.73 -7.06
C PRO A 28 17.67 -23.26 -6.09
N PHE A 29 17.16 -24.14 -5.21
CA PHE A 29 16.18 -23.74 -4.21
C PHE A 29 16.79 -22.97 -3.02
N PHE A 30 18.12 -22.94 -2.89
CA PHE A 30 18.82 -22.23 -1.82
C PHE A 30 19.31 -20.83 -2.25
N THR A 31 19.12 -20.48 -3.53
CA THR A 31 19.51 -19.17 -4.05
C THR A 31 18.57 -18.08 -3.53
N THR A 32 19.14 -16.98 -3.03
CA THR A 32 18.37 -15.84 -2.51
C THR A 32 18.33 -14.66 -3.47
N ASP A 33 18.83 -14.81 -4.70
CA ASP A 33 18.99 -13.71 -5.66
C ASP A 33 17.64 -13.05 -6.01
N LEU A 34 16.59 -13.86 -6.18
CA LEU A 34 15.25 -13.37 -6.44
C LEU A 34 14.67 -12.60 -5.24
N LEU A 35 14.89 -13.12 -4.03
CA LEU A 35 14.50 -12.45 -2.79
C LEU A 35 15.23 -11.11 -2.63
N TYR A 36 16.53 -11.07 -2.92
CA TYR A 36 17.32 -9.85 -2.87
C TYR A 36 16.79 -8.78 -3.84
N LYS A 37 16.48 -9.17 -5.08
CA LYS A 37 15.86 -8.27 -6.07
C LYS A 37 14.52 -7.73 -5.59
N LEU A 38 13.65 -8.59 -5.08
CA LEU A 38 12.34 -8.18 -4.55
C LEU A 38 12.49 -7.18 -3.40
N VAL A 39 13.40 -7.47 -2.44
CA VAL A 39 13.64 -6.56 -1.32
C VAL A 39 14.17 -5.21 -1.81
N LYS A 40 15.06 -5.20 -2.79
CA LYS A 40 15.58 -3.95 -3.38
C LYS A 40 14.53 -3.12 -4.09
N GLU A 41 13.62 -3.76 -4.83
CA GLU A 41 12.48 -3.08 -5.45
C GLU A 41 11.53 -2.49 -4.40
N CYS A 42 11.24 -3.23 -3.32
CA CYS A 42 10.46 -2.71 -2.20
C CYS A 42 11.13 -1.53 -1.50
N GLU A 43 12.44 -1.59 -1.24
CA GLU A 43 13.22 -0.48 -0.68
C GLU A 43 13.12 0.77 -1.57
N ALA A 44 13.31 0.63 -2.88
CA ALA A 44 13.20 1.74 -3.82
C ALA A 44 11.79 2.37 -3.85
N MET A 45 10.74 1.54 -3.85
CA MET A 45 9.37 2.04 -3.76
C MET A 45 9.13 2.81 -2.45
N LEU A 46 9.66 2.33 -1.33
CA LEU A 46 9.54 3.01 -0.04
C LEU A 46 10.32 4.33 -0.01
N ASP A 47 11.51 4.40 -0.60
CA ASP A 47 12.28 5.64 -0.70
C ASP A 47 11.54 6.70 -1.55
N HIS A 48 10.80 6.29 -2.59
CA HIS A 48 9.93 7.20 -3.35
C HIS A 48 8.69 7.66 -2.58
N LEU A 49 8.09 6.77 -1.78
CA LEU A 49 6.88 7.07 -1.01
C LEU A 49 7.18 7.91 0.23
N PHE A 50 8.38 7.73 0.80
CA PHE A 50 8.91 8.47 1.93
C PHE A 50 10.25 9.10 1.55
N PRO A 51 10.27 10.13 0.67
CA PRO A 51 11.50 10.83 0.37
C PRO A 51 12.16 11.26 1.68
N LYS A 52 13.37 10.76 1.94
CA LYS A 52 14.16 11.24 3.06
C LYS A 52 14.25 12.74 2.90
N LYS A 53 13.73 13.48 3.89
CA LYS A 53 13.97 14.90 4.01
C LYS A 53 15.45 15.09 4.31
N GLU A 54 16.30 14.93 3.30
CA GLU A 54 17.67 15.37 3.36
C GLU A 54 17.61 16.89 3.49
N LYS A 55 17.93 17.36 4.69
CA LYS A 55 18.17 18.77 4.95
C LYS A 55 19.31 19.16 4.02
N PRO A 56 19.14 20.15 3.13
CA PRO A 56 20.21 20.53 2.22
C PRO A 56 21.41 20.97 3.07
N SER A 57 22.50 20.21 2.99
CA SER A 57 23.78 20.70 3.46
C SER A 57 24.17 21.85 2.54
N SER A 58 24.16 23.04 3.13
CA SER A 58 24.73 24.29 2.65
C SER A 58 25.96 24.10 1.77
N THR A 59 25.88 24.60 0.54
CA THR A 59 27.03 25.14 -0.17
C THR A 59 26.66 26.56 -0.61
N GLU A 60 27.50 27.51 -0.22
CA GLU A 60 27.32 28.96 -0.35
C GLU A 60 27.70 29.51 -1.74
N ALA A 61 27.24 30.75 -2.00
CA ALA A 61 27.58 31.74 -3.03
C ALA A 61 27.04 31.50 -4.46
N GLU A 62 26.44 32.44 -5.21
CA GLU A 62 26.55 33.92 -5.33
C GLU A 62 25.14 34.51 -5.67
N ASP A 63 24.59 35.55 -5.03
CA ASP A 63 24.76 37.01 -5.15
C ASP A 63 24.22 37.70 -6.44
N LYS A 64 23.35 38.72 -6.22
CA LYS A 64 22.79 39.78 -7.12
C LYS A 64 21.64 39.41 -8.07
N ASP A 65 20.65 40.26 -8.39
CA ASP A 65 20.14 41.57 -7.94
C ASP A 65 18.93 41.87 -8.88
N ASP A 66 18.12 42.86 -8.49
CA ASP A 66 17.29 43.74 -9.32
C ASP A 66 15.76 43.55 -9.25
N GLY A 67 15.14 44.56 -8.62
CA GLY A 67 13.71 44.77 -8.54
C GLY A 67 13.22 45.75 -9.61
N GLY A 68 11.91 45.77 -9.83
CA GLY A 68 11.27 46.71 -10.74
C GLY A 68 9.78 46.79 -10.46
N ASP A 69 9.42 47.86 -9.75
CA ASP A 69 8.08 48.33 -9.42
C ASP A 69 7.40 48.94 -10.67
N CYS A 70 6.10 48.72 -10.85
CA CYS A 70 5.22 49.69 -11.51
C CYS A 70 3.75 49.44 -11.11
N GLU A 71 3.23 50.35 -10.30
CA GLU A 71 1.81 50.63 -10.10
C GLU A 71 1.19 51.16 -11.40
N ASP A 72 0.04 50.65 -11.85
CA ASP A 72 -0.94 51.47 -12.58
C ASP A 72 -2.35 50.85 -12.64
N ASP A 73 -3.29 51.74 -12.35
CA ASP A 73 -4.72 51.83 -12.62
C ASP A 73 -5.74 50.75 -12.20
N GLY A 74 -6.68 51.24 -11.39
CA GLY A 74 -7.86 50.53 -10.95
C GLY A 74 -8.94 50.42 -12.02
N CYS A 75 -9.69 49.33 -11.96
CA CYS A 75 -11.02 49.22 -12.55
C CYS A 75 -11.84 48.22 -11.74
N ASP A 76 -12.72 48.73 -10.88
CA ASP A 76 -13.90 48.04 -10.36
C ASP A 76 -15.13 48.48 -11.18
N PRO A 77 -16.28 47.78 -11.15
CA PRO A 77 -16.53 46.34 -11.07
C PRO A 77 -17.57 45.89 -12.14
N VAL A 78 -17.90 44.58 -12.17
CA VAL A 78 -19.06 43.94 -12.85
C VAL A 78 -18.90 43.56 -14.33
N THR A 79 -18.59 42.29 -14.57
CA THR A 79 -19.38 41.37 -15.43
C THR A 79 -19.08 39.93 -15.00
N SER A 80 -19.66 39.52 -13.87
CA SER A 80 -19.59 38.12 -13.39
C SER A 80 -20.86 37.38 -13.80
N SER A 81 -20.86 36.69 -14.95
CA SER A 81 -21.98 35.79 -15.26
C SER A 81 -21.68 34.58 -16.15
N THR A 82 -20.46 34.36 -16.65
CA THR A 82 -20.17 33.17 -17.48
C THR A 82 -19.18 32.16 -16.88
N SER A 83 -18.50 32.45 -15.76
CA SER A 83 -17.60 31.49 -15.09
C SER A 83 -18.26 30.65 -13.98
N ARG A 84 -19.43 31.07 -13.46
CA ARG A 84 -20.10 30.38 -12.34
C ARG A 84 -20.72 29.03 -12.71
N SER A 85 -20.96 28.77 -13.99
CA SER A 85 -21.58 27.53 -14.48
C SER A 85 -20.55 26.41 -14.62
N GLU A 86 -19.37 26.69 -15.19
CA GLU A 86 -18.34 25.67 -15.39
C GLU A 86 -17.71 25.21 -14.07
N ASP A 87 -17.48 26.15 -13.15
CA ASP A 87 -16.90 25.85 -11.83
C ASP A 87 -17.87 25.05 -10.95
N ARG A 88 -19.18 25.37 -10.97
CA ARG A 88 -20.22 24.56 -10.32
C ARG A 88 -20.35 23.16 -10.93
N LEU A 89 -20.21 23.02 -12.25
CA LEU A 89 -20.27 21.72 -12.92
C LEU A 89 -19.05 20.86 -12.57
N ARG A 90 -17.87 21.46 -12.49
CA ARG A 90 -16.64 20.79 -12.04
C ARG A 90 -16.74 20.34 -10.58
N MET A 91 -17.22 21.19 -9.68
CA MET A 91 -17.49 20.83 -8.28
C MET A 91 -18.52 19.68 -8.18
N SER A 92 -19.57 19.70 -9.02
CA SER A 92 -20.60 18.65 -9.02
C SER A 92 -20.03 17.30 -9.49
N LYS A 93 -19.11 17.31 -10.46
CA LYS A 93 -18.40 16.12 -10.94
C LYS A 93 -17.44 15.57 -9.89
N GLU A 94 -16.71 16.45 -9.21
CA GLU A 94 -15.80 16.08 -8.12
C GLU A 94 -16.55 15.44 -6.94
N LEU A 95 -17.72 15.98 -6.57
CA LEU A 95 -18.57 15.36 -5.53
C LEU A 95 -19.06 13.96 -5.93
N ALA A 96 -19.46 13.76 -7.18
CA ALA A 96 -19.86 12.44 -7.68
C ALA A 96 -18.70 11.45 -7.72
N GLU A 97 -17.49 11.91 -8.01
CA GLU A 97 -16.27 11.10 -7.97
C GLU A 97 -15.90 10.71 -6.53
N ILE A 98 -16.03 11.63 -5.57
CA ILE A 98 -15.82 11.35 -4.14
C ILE A 98 -16.81 10.30 -3.64
N GLU A 99 -18.10 10.43 -3.95
CA GLU A 99 -19.13 9.46 -3.57
C GLU A 99 -18.87 8.07 -4.18
N TYR A 100 -18.45 8.04 -5.45
CA TYR A 100 -18.07 6.80 -6.12
C TYR A 100 -16.87 6.12 -5.44
N MET A 101 -15.82 6.88 -5.14
CA MET A 101 -14.63 6.38 -4.45
C MET A 101 -14.97 5.86 -3.06
N GLU A 102 -15.83 6.58 -2.30
CA GLU A 102 -16.32 6.13 -1.01
C GLU A 102 -17.07 4.78 -1.11
N SER A 103 -17.96 4.64 -2.10
CA SER A 103 -18.67 3.38 -2.38
C SER A 103 -17.71 2.24 -2.72
N LEU A 104 -16.67 2.52 -3.54
CA LEU A 104 -15.66 1.55 -3.92
C LEU A 104 -14.86 1.06 -2.70
N TYR A 105 -14.37 1.97 -1.87
CA TYR A 105 -13.64 1.63 -0.64
C TYR A 105 -14.54 0.87 0.35
N MET A 106 -15.81 1.24 0.46
CA MET A 106 -16.79 0.53 1.29
C MET A 106 -16.96 -0.91 0.83
N LYS A 107 -17.20 -1.13 -0.47
CA LYS A 107 -17.31 -2.49 -1.06
C LYS A 107 -16.04 -3.32 -0.87
N SER A 108 -14.88 -2.71 -1.10
CA SER A 108 -13.57 -3.35 -0.90
C SER A 108 -13.38 -3.78 0.56
N SER A 109 -13.73 -2.91 1.50
CA SER A 109 -13.64 -3.19 2.95
C SER A 109 -14.54 -4.36 3.36
N ILE A 110 -15.77 -4.41 2.85
CA ILE A 110 -16.70 -5.51 3.11
C ILE A 110 -16.15 -6.84 2.55
N SER A 111 -15.62 -6.83 1.32
CA SER A 111 -15.02 -8.02 0.71
C SER A 111 -13.83 -8.53 1.52
N ALA A 112 -12.94 -7.63 1.95
CA ALA A 112 -11.80 -7.96 2.80
C ALA A 112 -12.25 -8.57 4.14
N LEU A 113 -13.24 -7.97 4.81
CA LEU A 113 -13.78 -8.50 6.07
C LEU A 113 -14.36 -9.90 5.91
N ARG A 114 -15.04 -10.19 4.80
CA ARG A 114 -15.58 -11.53 4.50
C ARG A 114 -14.46 -12.55 4.30
N ALA A 115 -13.44 -12.21 3.52
CA ALA A 115 -12.28 -13.08 3.32
C ALA A 115 -11.55 -13.36 4.64
N LEU A 116 -11.33 -12.33 5.47
CA LEU A 116 -10.73 -12.46 6.80
C LEU A 116 -11.57 -13.36 7.73
N LYS A 117 -12.91 -13.34 7.61
CA LYS A 117 -13.80 -14.25 8.33
C LYS A 117 -13.51 -15.70 7.97
N GLU A 118 -13.51 -15.98 6.67
CA GLU A 118 -13.41 -17.34 6.12
C GLU A 118 -12.07 -17.98 6.50
N ILE A 119 -10.96 -17.27 6.30
CA ILE A 119 -9.62 -17.77 6.65
C ILE A 119 -9.46 -17.99 8.15
N ARG A 120 -10.13 -17.20 9.00
CA ARG A 120 -10.08 -17.33 10.47
C ARG A 120 -11.04 -18.38 11.01
N SER A 121 -12.09 -18.74 10.27
CA SER A 121 -13.06 -19.78 10.64
C SER A 121 -12.70 -21.19 10.17
N GLY A 122 -11.85 -21.34 9.16
CA GLY A 122 -11.74 -22.58 8.37
C GLY A 122 -10.56 -23.52 8.63
N SER A 123 -9.73 -23.32 9.66
CA SER A 123 -8.54 -24.18 9.82
C SER A 123 -8.82 -25.44 10.64
N SER A 124 -8.53 -26.62 10.05
CA SER A 124 -8.61 -27.93 10.72
C SER A 124 -7.57 -28.12 11.83
N THR A 125 -6.57 -27.24 11.92
CA THR A 125 -5.56 -27.27 12.99
C THR A 125 -5.50 -25.91 13.68
N VAL A 126 -6.37 -25.71 14.66
CA VAL A 126 -6.29 -24.55 15.56
C VAL A 126 -5.07 -24.75 16.46
N SER A 127 -4.11 -23.82 16.40
CA SER A 127 -2.92 -23.78 17.25
C SER A 127 -2.97 -22.54 18.14
N VAL A 128 -2.19 -22.52 19.24
CA VAL A 128 -2.04 -21.33 20.11
C VAL A 128 -1.46 -20.11 19.39
N PHE A 129 -0.85 -20.31 18.20
CA PHE A 129 -0.35 -19.24 17.34
C PHE A 129 -1.37 -18.76 16.30
N SER A 130 -2.53 -19.41 16.20
CA SER A 130 -3.60 -19.00 15.29
C SER A 130 -4.30 -17.77 15.83
N LEU A 131 -4.67 -16.84 14.95
CA LEU A 131 -5.52 -15.71 15.32
C LEU A 131 -6.92 -16.23 15.72
N PRO A 132 -7.57 -15.63 16.74
CA PRO A 132 -8.89 -16.04 17.17
C PRO A 132 -9.92 -15.86 16.04
N PRO A 133 -11.08 -16.53 16.07
CA PRO A 133 -12.16 -16.30 15.09
C PRO A 133 -12.58 -14.82 15.03
N LEU A 134 -12.90 -14.32 13.83
CA LEU A 134 -13.37 -12.95 13.65
C LEU A 134 -14.90 -12.89 13.79
N GLN A 135 -15.39 -12.22 14.83
CA GLN A 135 -16.82 -12.03 15.08
C GLN A 135 -17.32 -10.81 14.29
N ILE A 136 -18.14 -11.04 13.26
CA ILE A 136 -18.70 -9.97 12.39
C ILE A 136 -20.24 -9.98 12.39
N SER A 137 -20.85 -10.44 13.49
CA SER A 137 -22.29 -10.49 13.63
C SER A 137 -22.92 -9.09 13.54
N GLY A 138 -23.89 -8.91 12.63
CA GLY A 138 -24.68 -7.67 12.48
C GLY A 138 -24.21 -6.71 11.38
N VAL A 139 -22.98 -6.88 10.88
CA VAL A 139 -22.41 -6.09 9.79
C VAL A 139 -23.12 -6.45 8.47
N ASP A 140 -23.22 -7.73 8.11
CA ASP A 140 -23.77 -8.18 6.81
C ASP A 140 -25.17 -7.63 6.45
N GLU A 141 -26.08 -7.42 7.41
CA GLU A 141 -27.42 -6.87 7.17
C GLU A 141 -27.46 -5.34 7.13
N THR A 142 -26.48 -4.67 7.74
CA THR A 142 -26.39 -3.21 7.75
C THR A 142 -25.85 -2.69 6.41
N TRP A 143 -24.90 -3.41 5.79
CA TRP A 143 -24.25 -2.97 4.54
C TRP A 143 -24.98 -3.37 3.26
N LYS A 144 -25.92 -4.34 3.31
CA LYS A 144 -26.82 -4.66 2.18
C LYS A 144 -27.77 -3.51 1.82
N LYS A 145 -27.95 -2.52 2.70
CA LYS A 145 -28.87 -1.39 2.51
C LYS A 145 -28.26 -0.18 1.79
N ILE A 146 -26.97 -0.24 1.44
CA ILE A 146 -26.28 0.91 0.84
C ILE A 146 -26.61 0.95 -0.66
N PRO A 147 -27.19 2.06 -1.17
CA PRO A 147 -27.49 2.19 -2.59
C PRO A 147 -26.22 2.08 -3.44
N VAL A 148 -26.27 1.25 -4.46
CA VAL A 148 -25.19 1.12 -5.44
C VAL A 148 -25.41 2.19 -6.51
N LEU A 149 -24.52 3.18 -6.58
CA LEU A 149 -24.43 4.06 -7.74
C LEU A 149 -23.69 3.30 -8.85
N GLU A 150 -24.45 2.65 -9.72
CA GLU A 150 -23.94 1.96 -10.90
C GLU A 150 -23.58 3.01 -11.97
N GLN A 151 -22.32 3.06 -12.38
CA GLN A 151 -21.91 3.91 -13.49
C GLN A 151 -22.48 3.34 -14.80
N ALA A 152 -23.49 4.01 -15.37
CA ALA A 152 -23.88 3.77 -16.75
C ALA A 152 -22.78 4.32 -17.66
N ALA A 153 -21.99 3.43 -18.25
CA ALA A 153 -21.11 3.76 -19.37
C ALA A 153 -21.98 4.26 -20.53
N LYS A 154 -21.70 5.45 -21.04
CA LYS A 154 -22.41 6.08 -22.14
C LYS A 154 -21.50 6.19 -23.35
#